data_AF-A0A9E1J679-F1
#
_entry.id   AF-A0A9E1J679-F1
#
_cell.length_a   1.000
_cell.length_b   1.000
_cell.length_c   1.000
_cell.angle_alpha   90.00
_cell.angle_beta   90.00
_cell.angle_gamma   90.00
#
_symmetry.space_group_name_H-M   'P 1'
#
loop_
_entity.id
_entity.type
_entity.pdbx_description
1 polymer ?
#
loop_
_entity_poly.entity_id
_entity_poly.type
_entity_poly.pdbx_seq_one_letter_code
_entity_poly.pdbx_strand_id
1 'polypeptide(L)' 'MRGLELHANLDGAEFLGAFRTAPRYRIHSINDVHPGMYEVYTNGVSVAGELYLVPDEVWARIEAGEPP' A
#
# COMPACT_ATOMS: atom_id res chain seq x y z
N MET A 1 -4.84 4.03 0.44
CA MET A 1 -6.13 3.47 -0.03
C MET A 1 -7.09 4.60 -0.26
N ARG A 2 -8.08 4.44 -1.14
CA ARG A 2 -9.15 5.44 -1.32
C ARG A 2 -9.73 5.84 0.04
N GLY A 3 -9.83 7.15 0.28
CA GLY A 3 -10.32 7.72 1.54
C GLY A 3 -9.29 7.84 2.66
N LEU A 4 -8.03 7.46 2.44
CA LEU A 4 -6.92 7.71 3.37
C LEU A 4 -6.10 8.94 2.95
N GLU A 5 -5.42 9.55 3.92
CA GLU A 5 -4.68 10.82 3.78
C GLU A 5 -3.69 10.84 2.61
N LEU A 6 -2.91 9.77 2.43
CA LEU A 6 -1.89 9.69 1.38
C LEU A 6 -2.41 9.24 0.01
N HIS A 7 -3.73 9.11 -0.17
CA HIS A 7 -4.28 8.64 -1.45
C HIS A 7 -3.99 9.61 -2.61
N ALA A 8 -3.94 10.92 -2.34
CA ALA A 8 -3.62 11.95 -3.33
C ALA A 8 -2.23 11.76 -3.97
N ASN A 9 -1.32 11.05 -3.31
CA ASN A 9 -0.01 10.75 -3.89
C ASN A 9 -0.11 9.81 -5.12
N LEU A 10 -1.24 9.10 -5.27
CA LEU A 10 -1.54 8.24 -6.41
C LEU A 10 -2.27 8.98 -7.54
N ASP A 11 -2.38 10.31 -7.51
CA ASP A 11 -3.04 11.08 -8.57
C ASP A 11 -2.40 10.76 -9.94
N GLY A 12 -3.22 10.30 -10.89
CA GLY A 12 -2.79 9.83 -12.20
C GLY A 12 -2.54 8.32 -12.31
N ALA A 13 -2.59 7.57 -11.20
CA ALA A 13 -2.62 6.10 -11.23
C ALA A 13 -4.03 5.58 -11.52
N GLU A 14 -4.12 4.46 -12.23
CA GLU A 14 -5.39 3.80 -12.54
C GLU A 14 -5.72 2.73 -11.50
N PHE A 15 -6.90 2.81 -10.88
CA PHE A 15 -7.38 1.78 -9.96
C PHE A 15 -7.81 0.53 -10.71
N LEU A 16 -7.11 -0.59 -10.46
CA LEU A 16 -7.39 -1.87 -11.11
C LEU A 16 -8.35 -2.75 -10.29
N GLY A 17 -8.49 -2.50 -8.98
CA GLY A 17 -9.43 -3.25 -8.14
C GLY A 17 -8.97 -3.44 -6.70
N ALA A 18 -9.89 -3.94 -5.86
CA ALA A 18 -9.55 -4.44 -4.54
C ALA A 18 -8.97 -5.87 -4.65
N PHE A 19 -8.01 -6.19 -3.81
CA PHE A 19 -7.39 -7.52 -3.77
C PHE A 19 -7.14 -7.98 -2.33
N ARG A 20 -6.66 -9.21 -2.18
CA ARG A 20 -6.12 -9.72 -0.93
C ARG A 20 -4.76 -10.35 -1.14
N THR A 21 -3.82 -10.12 -0.21
CA THR A 21 -2.53 -10.81 -0.23
C THR A 21 -2.71 -12.29 0.09
N ALA A 22 -1.71 -13.10 -0.28
CA ALA A 22 -1.56 -14.46 0.24
C ALA A 22 -1.50 -14.45 1.77
N PRO A 23 -1.93 -15.51 2.48
CA PRO A 23 -2.01 -15.53 3.95
C PRO A 23 -0.64 -15.70 4.65
N ARG A 24 0.36 -14.91 4.24
CA ARG A 24 1.75 -14.97 4.69
C ARG A 24 2.29 -13.60 5.12
N TYR A 25 1.42 -12.69 5.53
CA TYR A 25 1.83 -11.36 5.98
C TYR A 25 1.37 -11.05 7.40
N ARG A 26 2.12 -10.21 8.11
CA ARG A 26 1.67 -9.54 9.33
C ARG A 26 1.58 -8.05 9.04
N ILE A 27 0.57 -7.40 9.60
CA ILE A 27 0.33 -5.97 9.48
C ILE A 27 0.21 -5.36 10.88
N HIS A 28 0.81 -4.21 11.09
CA HIS A 28 0.77 -3.47 12.35
C HIS A 28 0.57 -1.99 12.09
N SER A 29 0.05 -1.29 13.09
CA SER A 29 0.03 0.17 13.13
C SER A 29 1.41 0.71 13.49
N ILE A 30 1.89 1.73 12.78
CA ILE A 30 3.10 2.48 13.12
C ILE A 30 2.63 3.85 13.61
N ASN A 31 2.82 4.10 14.91
CA ASN A 31 2.42 5.32 15.60
C ASN A 31 0.94 5.74 15.42
N ASP A 32 0.05 4.81 15.05
CA ASP A 32 -1.35 5.11 14.68
C ASP A 32 -1.53 6.09 13.52
N VAL A 33 -0.47 6.23 12.70
CA VAL A 33 -0.47 7.07 11.50
C VAL A 33 -0.65 6.22 10.25
N HIS A 34 0.15 5.16 10.12
CA HIS A 34 0.13 4.33 8.91
C HIS A 34 0.38 2.85 9.22
N PRO A 35 -0.13 1.93 8.38
CA PRO A 35 0.17 0.52 8.52
C PRO A 35 1.57 0.20 7.98
N GLY A 36 2.23 -0.79 8.58
CA GLY A 36 3.42 -1.46 8.03
C GLY A 36 3.16 -2.96 7.89
N MET A 37 3.58 -3.56 6.77
CA MET A 37 3.38 -4.98 6.49
C MET A 37 4.69 -5.68 6.14
N TYR A 38 4.88 -6.91 6.62
CA TYR A 38 6.03 -7.75 6.29
C TYR A 38 5.62 -9.22 6.13
N GLU A 39 6.39 -9.96 5.33
CA GLU A 39 6.16 -11.39 5.08
C GLU A 39 6.61 -12.26 6.26
N VAL A 40 5.87 -13.32 6.55
CA VAL A 40 6.17 -14.31 7.60
C VAL A 40 5.97 -15.73 7.09
N TYR A 41 6.81 -16.65 7.57
CA TYR A 41 6.72 -18.06 7.21
C TYR A 41 5.55 -18.79 7.89
N THR A 42 5.15 -18.35 9.08
CA THR A 42 4.07 -18.95 9.87
C THR A 42 3.22 -17.89 10.53
N ASN A 43 1.94 -18.19 10.79
CA ASN A 43 0.98 -17.28 11.43
C ASN A 43 0.75 -15.97 10.68
N GLY A 44 0.84 -16.02 9.35
CA GLY A 44 0.44 -14.92 8.48
C GLY A 44 -1.08 -14.78 8.37
N VAL A 45 -1.51 -13.60 7.94
CA VAL A 45 -2.90 -13.29 7.61
C VAL A 45 -2.97 -12.81 6.17
N SER A 46 -4.14 -12.96 5.56
CA SER A 46 -4.45 -12.35 4.28
C SER A 46 -4.89 -10.90 4.54
N VAL A 47 -4.20 -9.94 3.93
CA VAL A 47 -4.42 -8.50 4.15
C VAL A 47 -5.19 -7.94 2.95
N ALA A 48 -6.20 -7.10 3.21
CA ALA A 48 -6.94 -6.41 2.15
C ALA A 48 -6.09 -5.29 1.55
N GLY A 49 -6.17 -5.11 0.23
CA GLY A 49 -5.38 -4.15 -0.52
C GLY A 49 -6.15 -3.55 -1.71
N GLU A 50 -5.55 -2.54 -2.32
CA GLU A 50 -6.00 -1.94 -3.58
C GLU A 50 -4.85 -1.98 -4.58
N LEU A 51 -5.12 -2.45 -5.80
CA LEU A 51 -4.13 -2.55 -6.87
C LEU A 51 -4.28 -1.35 -7.80
N TYR A 52 -3.16 -0.73 -8.13
CA TYR A 52 -3.08 0.40 -9.04
C TYR A 52 -2.07 0.13 -10.15
N LEU A 53 -2.39 0.53 -11.37
CA LEU A 53 -1.41 0.74 -12.43
C LEU A 53 -0.83 2.14 -12.25
N VAL A 54 0.46 2.22 -11.98
CA VAL A 54 1.15 3.48 -11.69
C VAL A 54 2.06 3.81 -12.88
N PRO A 55 1.76 4.87 -13.65
CA PRO A 55 2.66 5.36 -14.69
C PRO A 55 4.01 5.81 -14.11
N ASP A 56 5.10 5.70 -14.87
CA ASP A 56 6.45 6.04 -14.41
C ASP A 56 6.57 7.47 -13.84
N GLU A 57 5.87 8.43 -14.45
CA GLU A 57 5.81 9.82 -13.98
C GLU A 57 5.12 9.98 -12.61
N VAL A 58 4.14 9.12 -12.31
CA VAL A 58 3.48 9.07 -11.01
C VAL A 58 4.39 8.39 -10.00
N TRP A 59 5.04 7.29 -10.39
CA TRP A 59 6.00 6.56 -9.56
C TRP A 59 7.15 7.47 -9.08
N ALA A 60 7.75 8.25 -10.00
CA ALA A 60 8.83 9.17 -9.66
C ALA A 60 8.42 10.23 -8.60
N ARG A 61 7.16 10.67 -8.61
CA ARG A 61 6.64 11.61 -7.60
C ARG A 61 6.40 10.92 -6.25
N ILE A 62 5.92 9.68 -6.26
CA ILE A 62 5.70 8.88 -5.05
C ILE A 62 7.04 8.64 -4.36
N GLU A 63 8.04 8.15 -5.09
CA GLU A 63 9.38 7.86 -4.55
C GLU A 63 10.04 9.11 -3.98
N ALA A 64 9.93 10.26 -4.65
CA ALA A 64 10.45 11.53 -4.14
C ALA A 64 9.72 12.04 -2.87
N GLY A 65 8.52 11.53 -2.60
CA GLY A 65 7.68 11.91 -1.46
C GLY A 65 7.75 10.93 -0.28
N GLU A 66 8.46 9.80 -0.39
CA GLU A 66 8.61 8.86 0.72
C GLU A 66 9.64 9.39 1.75
N PRO A 67 9.28 9.49 3.04
CA PRO A 67 10.25 9.83 4.09
C PRO A 67 11.31 8.71 4.26
N PRO A 68 12.53 9.04 4.71
CA PRO A 68 13.63 8.08 4.88
C PRO A 68 13.38 6.99 5.93
#